data_AF-A0AA37HZL3-F1
#
_entry.id   AF-A0AA37HZL3-F1
#
_cell.length_a   1.000
_cell.length_b   1.000
_cell.length_c   1.000
_cell.angle_alpha   90.00
_cell.angle_beta   90.00
_cell.angle_gamma   90.00
#
_symmetry.space_group_name_H-M   'P 1'
#
loop_
_entity.id
_entity.type
_entity.pdbx_description
1 polymer ?
#
loop_
_entity_poly.entity_id
_entity_poly.type
_entity_poly.pdbx_seq_one_letter_code
_entity_poly.pdbx_strand_id
1 'polypeptide(L)'
;MKKIFLAALTAVLTLNASAQNNVTFGIRAGLNIANITTSGSQTNASINLGSRVGFHIGAIADIPVAENFYIQPGLFFSQKGFSTDATNQSSAEGKPLYLEVPVLASYRIKASDEVNISLEAGPYLAYGLGGSGTLSSGNQTASGDYFDDDTNRFDAGLKIGAGVTFSQHYYVGMAYEWGFVNLLKDYDNISVKNKNLMISLGYNF
;
A
#
# COMPACT_ATOMS: atom_id res chain seq x y z
N MET A 1 19.47 9.88 -0.62
CA MET A 1 18.19 9.28 -0.15
C MET A 1 17.46 10.14 0.90
N LYS A 2 18.10 10.57 2.00
CA LYS A 2 17.48 11.50 2.98
C LYS A 2 16.93 12.80 2.38
N LYS A 3 17.61 13.33 1.34
CA LYS A 3 17.22 14.57 0.65
C LYS A 3 15.93 14.46 -0.17
N ILE A 4 15.61 13.27 -0.69
CA ILE A 4 14.37 13.04 -1.47
C ILE A 4 13.18 12.94 -0.52
N PHE A 5 13.32 12.24 0.61
CA PHE A 5 12.31 12.22 1.67
C PHE A 5 12.09 13.62 2.26
N LEU A 6 13.16 14.38 2.50
CA LEU A 6 13.06 15.74 3.00
C LEU A 6 12.41 16.67 1.95
N ALA A 7 12.70 16.50 0.65
CA ALA A 7 12.06 17.26 -0.41
C ALA A 7 10.56 16.94 -0.55
N ALA A 8 10.17 15.65 -0.45
CA ALA A 8 8.77 15.25 -0.43
C ALA A 8 8.02 15.81 0.79
N LEU A 9 8.65 15.76 1.98
CA LEU A 9 8.10 16.33 3.21
C LEU A 9 7.99 17.86 3.13
N THR A 10 8.98 18.54 2.54
CA THR A 10 8.97 20.00 2.35
C THR A 10 7.95 20.42 1.31
N ALA A 11 7.76 19.64 0.24
CA ALA A 11 6.74 19.89 -0.78
C ALA A 11 5.31 19.82 -0.21
N VAL A 12 5.07 18.90 0.75
CA VAL A 12 3.80 18.82 1.50
C VAL A 12 3.59 20.07 2.37
N LEU A 13 4.65 20.63 2.95
CA LEU A 13 4.58 21.83 3.80
C LEU A 13 4.39 23.14 3.00
N THR A 14 4.78 23.18 1.72
CA THR A 14 4.69 24.38 0.87
C THR A 14 3.35 24.59 0.17
N LEU A 15 2.32 23.75 0.41
CA LEU A 15 1.00 23.89 -0.21
C LEU A 15 0.13 25.06 0.35
N ASN A 16 0.72 25.99 1.12
CA ASN A 16 0.02 27.17 1.62
C ASN A 16 0.00 28.32 0.60
N ALA A 17 -0.53 28.07 -0.60
CA ALA A 17 -0.78 29.09 -1.61
C ALA A 17 -2.25 29.04 -2.05
N SER A 18 -3.07 29.81 -1.35
CA SER A 18 -4.36 30.39 -1.75
C SER A 18 -5.31 29.54 -2.62
N ALA A 19 -6.25 28.85 -1.97
CA ALA A 19 -7.65 28.78 -2.38
C ALA A 19 -8.52 28.37 -1.17
N GLN A 20 -9.68 29.00 -1.00
CA GLN A 20 -10.63 28.83 0.09
C GLN A 20 -11.38 27.48 0.04
N ASN A 21 -10.62 26.40 0.07
CA ASN A 21 -11.11 25.04 0.00
C ASN A 21 -10.71 24.35 1.31
N ASN A 22 -11.69 24.10 2.18
CA ASN A 22 -11.47 23.46 3.48
C ASN A 22 -10.83 22.08 3.24
N VAL A 23 -9.53 21.98 3.51
CA VAL A 23 -8.80 20.70 3.50
C VAL A 23 -9.41 19.81 4.58
N THR A 24 -9.88 18.64 4.21
CA THR A 24 -10.43 17.65 5.15
C THR A 24 -9.33 16.69 5.53
N PHE A 25 -9.05 16.55 6.81
CA PHE A 25 -8.13 15.52 7.29
C PHE A 25 -8.90 14.26 7.62
N GLY A 26 -8.23 13.11 7.56
CA GLY A 26 -8.85 11.87 7.99
C GLY A 26 -7.85 10.82 8.42
N ILE A 27 -8.35 9.84 9.15
CA ILE A 27 -7.62 8.62 9.49
C ILE A 27 -8.25 7.44 8.74
N ARG A 28 -7.41 6.46 8.43
CA ARG A 28 -7.78 5.21 7.75
C ARG A 28 -7.06 4.06 8.45
N ALA A 29 -7.76 2.97 8.73
CA ALA A 29 -7.19 1.75 9.26
C ALA A 29 -7.93 0.53 8.72
N GLY A 30 -7.26 -0.60 8.60
CA GLY A 30 -7.91 -1.79 8.10
C GLY A 30 -6.97 -2.94 7.78
N LEU A 31 -7.47 -3.85 6.94
CA LEU A 31 -6.80 -5.10 6.61
C LEU A 31 -6.20 -5.05 5.22
N ASN A 32 -5.06 -5.71 5.08
CA ASN A 32 -4.36 -5.93 3.82
C ASN A 32 -4.44 -7.42 3.49
N ILE A 33 -4.78 -7.76 2.25
CA ILE A 33 -4.67 -9.10 1.68
C ILE A 33 -3.60 -8.98 0.60
N ALA A 34 -2.35 -9.16 1.04
CA ALA A 34 -1.17 -8.97 0.22
C ALA A 34 -0.74 -10.28 -0.44
N ASN A 35 -0.21 -10.19 -1.66
CA ASN A 35 0.38 -11.29 -2.37
C ASN A 35 1.52 -10.76 -3.27
N ILE A 36 2.35 -11.64 -3.82
CA ILE A 36 3.41 -11.30 -4.76
C ILE A 36 3.20 -12.02 -6.09
N THR A 37 3.53 -11.36 -7.19
CA THR A 37 3.56 -11.97 -8.53
C THR A 37 4.99 -12.22 -8.96
N THR A 38 5.25 -13.41 -9.48
CA THR A 38 6.53 -13.84 -10.06
C THR A 38 6.44 -13.91 -11.59
N SER A 39 7.48 -13.47 -12.30
CA SER A 39 7.61 -13.64 -13.75
C SER A 39 9.06 -13.92 -14.14
N GLY A 40 9.32 -14.95 -14.96
CA GLY A 40 10.65 -15.37 -15.42
C GLY A 40 10.62 -16.47 -16.50
N SER A 41 11.65 -16.52 -17.36
CA SER A 41 11.66 -17.28 -18.64
C SER A 41 11.89 -18.80 -18.55
N GLN A 42 11.95 -19.41 -17.36
CA GLN A 42 12.24 -20.85 -17.20
C GLN A 42 11.18 -21.61 -16.40
N THR A 43 10.04 -21.00 -16.09
CA THR A 43 8.94 -21.70 -15.42
C THR A 43 7.61 -21.29 -16.02
N ASN A 44 7.03 -22.17 -16.84
CA ASN A 44 5.58 -22.25 -17.11
C ASN A 44 4.77 -22.64 -15.85
N ALA A 45 5.29 -22.30 -14.67
CA ALA A 45 4.64 -22.47 -13.39
C ALA A 45 4.46 -21.07 -12.81
N SER A 46 3.28 -20.49 -13.02
CA SER A 46 2.78 -19.44 -12.16
C SER A 46 2.69 -20.04 -10.75
N ILE A 47 3.76 -19.92 -9.97
CA ILE A 47 3.72 -20.29 -8.56
C ILE A 47 2.81 -19.25 -7.91
N ASN A 48 1.54 -19.62 -7.71
CA ASN A 48 0.60 -18.85 -6.91
C ASN A 48 1.09 -18.88 -5.47
N LEU A 49 1.91 -17.89 -5.12
CA LEU A 49 2.26 -17.63 -3.73
C LEU A 49 0.97 -17.22 -3.02
N GLY A 50 0.75 -17.72 -1.80
CA GLY A 50 -0.51 -17.53 -1.10
C GLY A 50 -0.65 -16.10 -0.58
N SER A 51 -1.90 -15.64 -0.55
CA SER A 51 -2.24 -14.33 0.02
C SER A 51 -2.05 -14.33 1.53
N ARG A 52 -1.49 -13.25 2.08
CA ARG A 52 -1.31 -13.05 3.51
C ARG A 52 -2.16 -11.89 4.01
N VAL A 53 -2.79 -12.09 5.16
CA VAL A 53 -3.50 -11.02 5.87
C VAL A 53 -2.51 -10.19 6.69
N GLY A 54 -2.47 -8.88 6.44
CA GLY A 54 -1.77 -7.86 7.20
C GLY A 54 -2.72 -6.72 7.57
N PHE A 55 -2.16 -5.56 7.91
CA PHE A 55 -2.93 -4.39 8.30
C PHE A 55 -2.33 -3.12 7.71
N HIS A 56 -3.13 -2.06 7.68
CA HIS A 56 -2.65 -0.70 7.45
C HIS A 56 -3.30 0.27 8.44
N ILE A 57 -2.58 1.35 8.74
CA ILE A 57 -3.08 2.49 9.49
C ILE A 57 -2.36 3.76 9.02
N GLY A 58 -3.10 4.85 8.86
CA GLY A 58 -2.53 6.08 8.35
C GLY A 58 -3.46 7.27 8.41
N ALA A 59 -2.93 8.41 8.01
CA ALA A 59 -3.66 9.66 7.87
C ALA A 59 -3.66 10.10 6.41
N ILE A 60 -4.72 10.83 6.04
CA ILE A 60 -4.92 11.41 4.71
C ILE A 60 -5.31 12.88 4.85
N ALA A 61 -5.07 13.64 3.79
CA ALA A 61 -5.59 14.99 3.63
C ALA A 61 -6.26 15.12 2.27
N ASP A 62 -7.54 15.50 2.25
CA ASP A 62 -8.29 15.76 1.03
C ASP A 62 -8.18 17.23 0.68
N ILE A 63 -7.47 17.51 -0.40
CA ILE A 63 -7.22 18.86 -0.90
C ILE A 63 -8.14 19.08 -2.10
N PRO A 64 -9.16 19.96 -2.00
CA PRO A 64 -10.09 20.18 -3.10
C PRO A 64 -9.41 20.99 -4.21
N VAL A 65 -9.39 20.45 -5.43
CA VAL A 65 -8.74 21.08 -6.59
C VAL A 65 -9.75 21.58 -7.63
N ALA A 66 -10.86 20.86 -7.78
CA ALA A 66 -11.99 21.29 -8.59
C ALA A 66 -13.31 20.77 -7.99
N GLU A 67 -14.43 21.11 -8.61
CA GLU A 67 -15.72 20.55 -8.20
C GLU A 67 -15.66 19.02 -8.24
N ASN A 68 -16.05 18.37 -7.14
CA ASN A 68 -16.01 16.92 -6.95
C ASN A 68 -14.61 16.27 -7.08
N PHE A 69 -13.54 17.03 -7.29
CA PHE A 69 -12.21 16.49 -7.55
C PHE A 69 -11.20 16.94 -6.49
N TYR A 70 -10.51 15.97 -5.90
CA TYR A 70 -9.61 16.14 -4.78
C TYR A 70 -8.28 15.48 -5.08
N ILE A 71 -7.21 16.05 -4.53
CA ILE A 71 -5.93 15.37 -4.40
C ILE A 71 -5.81 14.93 -2.95
N GLN A 72 -5.56 13.63 -2.75
CA GLN A 72 -5.54 12.96 -1.46
C GLN A 72 -4.15 12.35 -1.22
N PRO A 73 -3.18 13.14 -0.74
CA PRO A 73 -1.97 12.58 -0.14
C PRO A 73 -2.30 11.83 1.15
N GLY A 74 -1.44 10.87 1.49
CA GLY A 74 -1.51 10.20 2.78
C GLY A 74 -0.16 9.71 3.28
N LEU A 75 -0.15 9.22 4.51
CA LEU A 75 0.98 8.56 5.14
C LEU A 75 0.48 7.36 5.93
N PHE A 76 0.99 6.18 5.58
CA PHE A 76 0.51 4.91 6.11
C PHE A 76 1.65 4.04 6.60
N PHE A 77 1.43 3.36 7.72
CA PHE A 77 2.13 2.12 8.04
C PHE A 77 1.33 0.98 7.43
N SER A 78 1.93 0.23 6.50
CA SER A 78 1.26 -0.82 5.75
C SER A 78 2.08 -2.11 5.83
N GLN A 79 1.55 -3.11 6.53
CA GLN A 79 2.11 -4.44 6.54
C GLN A 79 1.62 -5.21 5.31
N LYS A 80 2.55 -5.54 4.43
CA LYS A 80 2.30 -6.35 3.22
C LYS A 80 2.93 -7.74 3.42
N GLY A 81 3.10 -8.49 2.33
CA GLY A 81 3.85 -9.72 2.32
C GLY A 81 3.17 -10.85 1.58
N PHE A 82 3.63 -12.07 1.87
CA PHE A 82 3.17 -13.30 1.26
C PHE A 82 3.31 -14.45 2.24
N SER A 83 2.54 -15.51 2.03
CA SER A 83 2.68 -16.78 2.72
C SER A 83 2.50 -17.90 1.71
N THR A 84 3.45 -18.82 1.57
CA THR A 84 3.33 -19.93 0.63
C THR A 84 3.64 -21.24 1.32
N ASP A 85 2.82 -22.24 1.00
CA ASP A 85 3.09 -23.65 1.29
C ASP A 85 3.58 -24.29 -0.01
N ALA A 86 4.89 -24.52 -0.13
CA ALA A 86 5.49 -25.08 -1.34
C ALA A 86 5.26 -26.61 -1.43
N THR A 87 5.18 -27.30 -0.27
CA THR A 87 4.79 -28.71 -0.10
C THR A 87 4.28 -28.95 1.32
N ASN A 88 3.71 -30.13 1.63
CA ASN A 88 3.25 -30.53 2.98
C ASN A 88 4.31 -30.41 4.12
N GLN A 89 5.56 -30.11 3.78
CA GLN A 89 6.66 -29.97 4.75
C GLN A 89 7.50 -28.71 4.52
N SER A 90 7.12 -27.76 3.64
CA SER A 90 7.92 -26.53 3.47
C SER A 90 7.04 -25.32 3.22
N SER A 91 7.26 -24.28 4.02
CA SER A 91 6.54 -23.01 3.93
C SER A 91 7.50 -21.82 3.98
N ALA A 92 7.12 -20.73 3.32
CA ALA A 92 7.85 -19.47 3.34
C ALA A 92 6.87 -18.32 3.62
N GLU A 93 7.22 -17.46 4.56
CA GLU A 93 6.39 -16.32 4.95
C GLU A 93 7.24 -15.04 5.00
N GLY A 94 6.74 -13.96 4.39
CA GLY A 94 7.33 -12.63 4.49
C GLY A 94 6.36 -11.63 5.11
N LYS A 95 6.81 -10.86 6.11
CA LYS A 95 6.01 -9.84 6.83
C LYS A 95 6.63 -8.44 6.76
N PRO A 96 6.90 -7.88 5.58
CA PRO A 96 7.43 -6.53 5.49
C PRO A 96 6.42 -5.47 5.97
N LEU A 97 6.91 -4.55 6.79
CA LEU A 97 6.23 -3.32 7.18
C LEU A 97 6.82 -2.14 6.39
N TYR A 98 5.96 -1.45 5.66
CA TYR A 98 6.31 -0.29 4.86
C TYR A 98 5.76 1.01 5.47
N LEU A 99 6.53 2.09 5.34
CA LEU A 99 6.03 3.45 5.36
C LEU A 99 5.61 3.83 3.94
N GLU A 100 4.33 4.04 3.71
CA GLU A 100 3.74 4.30 2.40
C GLU A 100 3.18 5.72 2.30
N VAL A 101 3.45 6.37 1.17
CA VAL A 101 3.00 7.71 0.82
C VAL A 101 2.27 7.63 -0.52
N PRO A 102 0.94 7.46 -0.52
CA PRO A 102 0.14 7.60 -1.73
C PRO A 102 -0.14 9.07 -2.03
N VAL A 103 -0.32 9.38 -3.33
CA VAL A 103 -0.88 10.65 -3.80
C VAL A 103 -1.99 10.30 -4.79
N LEU A 104 -3.24 10.39 -4.35
CA LEU A 104 -4.39 9.92 -5.12
C LEU A 104 -5.18 11.09 -5.71
N ALA A 105 -5.61 10.96 -6.96
CA ALA A 105 -6.75 11.70 -7.47
C ALA A 105 -8.02 11.03 -6.95
N SER A 106 -8.91 11.81 -6.33
CA SER A 106 -10.15 11.33 -5.73
C SER A 106 -11.33 12.09 -6.31
N TYR A 107 -12.20 11.39 -7.04
CA TYR A 107 -13.43 11.93 -7.58
C TYR A 107 -14.61 11.51 -6.71
N ARG A 108 -15.41 12.47 -6.24
CA ARG A 108 -16.48 12.26 -5.27
C ARG A 108 -17.85 12.49 -5.89
N ILE A 109 -18.67 11.47 -5.87
CA ILE A 109 -20.06 11.51 -6.35
C ILE A 109 -20.97 11.62 -5.12
N LYS A 110 -21.75 12.71 -5.06
CA LYS A 110 -22.80 12.88 -4.05
C LYS A 110 -23.97 11.98 -4.41
N ALA A 111 -24.14 10.87 -3.69
CA ALA A 111 -25.28 9.97 -3.86
C ALA A 111 -26.50 10.48 -3.07
N SER A 112 -26.27 11.12 -1.93
CA SER A 112 -27.27 11.87 -1.14
C SER A 112 -26.57 12.94 -0.30
N ASP A 113 -27.32 13.73 0.47
CA ASP A 113 -26.77 14.76 1.37
C ASP A 113 -25.81 14.18 2.42
N GLU A 114 -25.98 12.89 2.76
CA GLU A 114 -25.20 12.20 3.78
C GLU A 114 -24.23 11.17 3.19
N VAL A 115 -24.38 10.77 1.92
CA VAL A 115 -23.60 9.68 1.31
C VAL A 115 -22.79 10.19 0.13
N ASN A 116 -21.47 10.07 0.24
CA ASN A 116 -20.52 10.38 -0.83
C ASN A 116 -19.77 9.13 -1.25
N ILE A 117 -19.76 8.82 -2.54
CA ILE A 117 -18.96 7.74 -3.12
C ILE A 117 -17.66 8.34 -3.64
N SER A 118 -16.50 7.82 -3.26
CA SER A 118 -15.20 8.21 -3.80
C SER A 118 -14.68 7.15 -4.78
N LEU A 119 -14.09 7.61 -5.88
CA LEU A 119 -13.24 6.82 -6.76
C LEU A 119 -11.84 7.41 -6.69
N GLU A 120 -10.86 6.58 -6.36
CA GLU A 120 -9.52 7.01 -5.99
C GLU A 120 -8.50 6.32 -6.89
N ALA A 121 -7.54 7.05 -7.46
CA ALA A 121 -6.46 6.46 -8.23
C ALA A 121 -5.20 7.33 -8.20
N GLY A 122 -4.03 6.71 -8.06
CA GLY A 122 -2.77 7.45 -8.13
C GLY A 122 -1.55 6.63 -7.74
N PRO A 123 -0.35 7.20 -7.88
CA PRO A 123 0.88 6.53 -7.49
C PRO A 123 0.99 6.39 -5.97
N TYR A 124 1.73 5.37 -5.54
CA TYR A 124 2.25 5.28 -4.18
C TYR A 124 3.75 5.03 -4.19
N LEU A 125 4.41 5.55 -3.16
CA LEU A 125 5.79 5.24 -2.82
C LEU A 125 5.83 4.57 -1.45
N ALA A 126 6.64 3.55 -1.28
CA ALA A 126 6.76 2.82 -0.03
C ALA A 126 8.23 2.54 0.30
N TYR A 127 8.54 2.58 1.60
CA TYR A 127 9.87 2.26 2.11
C TYR A 127 9.81 1.31 3.29
N GLY A 128 10.55 0.21 3.20
CA GLY A 128 10.62 -0.87 4.16
C GLY A 128 11.28 -0.43 5.47
N LEU A 129 10.46 -0.36 6.52
CA LEU A 129 10.90 -0.01 7.86
C LEU A 129 11.53 -1.21 8.59
N GLY A 130 10.99 -2.40 8.36
CA GLY A 130 11.40 -3.64 9.00
C GLY A 130 10.42 -4.76 8.67
N GLY A 131 10.77 -5.99 8.99
CA GLY A 131 9.86 -7.13 8.80
C GLY A 131 10.56 -8.43 9.14
N SER A 132 9.80 -9.51 9.22
CA SER A 132 10.37 -10.85 9.41
C SER A 132 10.17 -11.70 8.16
N GLY A 133 11.21 -12.43 7.77
CA GLY A 133 11.12 -13.53 6.81
C GLY A 133 11.28 -14.85 7.54
N THR A 134 10.39 -15.79 7.31
CA THR A 134 10.44 -17.13 7.90
C THR A 134 10.46 -18.18 6.80
N LEU A 135 11.38 -19.15 6.92
CA LEU A 135 11.47 -20.32 6.06
C LEU A 135 11.35 -21.57 6.94
N SER A 136 10.40 -22.43 6.63
CA SER A 136 10.21 -23.70 7.33
C SER A 136 10.45 -24.87 6.37
N SER A 137 11.18 -25.89 6.83
CA SER A 137 11.36 -27.15 6.12
C SER A 137 11.39 -28.32 7.12
N GLY A 138 10.41 -29.23 7.03
CA GLY A 138 10.15 -30.26 8.02
C GLY A 138 9.86 -29.66 9.39
N ASN A 139 10.61 -30.09 10.41
CA ASN A 139 10.53 -29.57 11.78
C ASN A 139 11.49 -28.38 12.04
N GLN A 140 12.18 -27.88 11.01
CA GLN A 140 13.12 -26.77 11.16
C GLN A 140 12.50 -25.47 10.65
N THR A 141 12.64 -24.41 11.44
CA THR A 141 12.21 -23.06 11.08
C THR A 141 13.38 -22.10 11.26
N ALA A 142 13.72 -21.39 10.20
CA ALA A 142 14.65 -20.27 10.22
C ALA A 142 13.85 -18.97 10.10
N SER A 143 14.21 -17.95 10.89
CA SER A 143 13.59 -16.63 10.84
C SER A 143 14.68 -15.56 10.87
N GLY A 144 14.48 -14.49 10.10
CA GLY A 144 15.42 -13.39 9.97
C GLY A 144 14.73 -12.08 9.60
N ASP A 145 15.50 -11.00 9.42
CA ASP A 145 14.98 -9.75 8.89
C ASP A 145 14.53 -9.97 7.44
N TYR A 146 13.33 -9.50 7.10
CA TYR A 146 12.87 -9.54 5.73
C TYR A 146 13.71 -8.63 4.83
N PHE A 147 14.17 -7.50 5.35
CA PHE A 147 14.92 -6.49 4.61
C PHE A 147 16.43 -6.65 4.74
N ASP A 148 16.90 -7.86 4.47
CA ASP A 148 18.31 -8.24 4.43
C ASP A 148 18.97 -7.88 3.07
N ASP A 149 20.19 -8.35 2.85
CA ASP A 149 21.00 -8.04 1.67
C ASP A 149 20.32 -8.39 0.35
N ASP A 150 19.41 -9.36 0.32
CA ASP A 150 18.75 -9.87 -0.90
C ASP A 150 17.44 -9.16 -1.27
N THR A 151 16.89 -8.29 -0.41
CA THR A 151 15.60 -7.64 -0.68
C THR A 151 15.67 -6.13 -0.75
N ASN A 152 14.84 -5.55 -1.62
CA ASN A 152 14.69 -4.12 -1.77
C ASN A 152 13.74 -3.56 -0.73
N ARG A 153 14.19 -2.51 -0.03
CA ARG A 153 13.34 -1.75 0.90
C ARG A 153 12.39 -0.82 0.15
N PHE A 154 12.75 -0.36 -1.04
CA PHE A 154 11.91 0.56 -1.80
C PHE A 154 10.86 -0.21 -2.61
N ASP A 155 9.63 0.29 -2.60
CA ASP A 155 8.53 -0.18 -3.43
C ASP A 155 7.77 1.04 -3.98
N ALA A 156 7.18 0.89 -5.16
CA ALA A 156 6.41 1.93 -5.81
C ALA A 156 5.42 1.29 -6.77
N GLY A 157 4.27 1.93 -6.95
CA GLY A 157 3.23 1.36 -7.79
C GLY A 157 2.04 2.27 -7.99
N LEU A 158 0.97 1.67 -8.49
CA LEU A 158 -0.33 2.33 -8.66
C LEU A 158 -1.31 1.80 -7.63
N LYS A 159 -2.10 2.70 -7.04
CA LYS A 159 -3.21 2.40 -6.15
C LYS A 159 -4.50 2.86 -6.81
N ILE A 160 -5.51 2.00 -6.83
CA ILE A 160 -6.86 2.29 -7.31
C ILE A 160 -7.84 1.81 -6.25
N GLY A 161 -8.85 2.61 -5.93
CA GLY A 161 -9.82 2.27 -4.91
C GLY A 161 -11.17 2.94 -5.11
N ALA A 162 -12.11 2.49 -4.30
CA ALA A 162 -13.42 3.11 -4.17
C ALA A 162 -13.85 3.08 -2.71
N GLY A 163 -14.55 4.11 -2.28
CA GLY A 163 -15.03 4.23 -0.91
C GLY A 163 -16.40 4.89 -0.83
N VAL A 164 -17.01 4.77 0.34
CA VAL A 164 -18.25 5.45 0.69
C VAL A 164 -18.02 6.19 2.01
N THR A 165 -18.36 7.47 2.03
CA THR A 165 -18.35 8.31 3.23
C THR A 165 -19.78 8.62 3.64
N PHE A 166 -20.14 8.26 4.87
CA PHE A 166 -21.44 8.49 5.49
C PHE A 166 -21.39 9.65 6.48
N SER A 167 -22.42 10.47 6.47
CA SER A 167 -22.57 11.66 7.31
C SER A 167 -21.33 12.56 7.26
N GLN A 168 -20.66 12.64 6.11
CA GLN A 168 -19.41 13.37 5.87
C GLN A 168 -18.18 12.90 6.66
N HIS A 169 -18.35 11.99 7.63
CA HIS A 169 -17.30 11.57 8.56
C HIS A 169 -16.86 10.12 8.39
N TYR A 170 -17.78 9.17 8.33
CA TYR A 170 -17.46 7.74 8.43
C TYR A 170 -17.13 7.15 7.07
N TYR A 171 -15.89 6.70 6.88
CA TYR A 171 -15.42 6.14 5.63
C TYR A 171 -15.36 4.60 5.69
N VAL A 172 -15.82 3.95 4.63
CA VAL A 172 -15.58 2.53 4.35
C VAL A 172 -15.12 2.41 2.91
N GLY A 173 -14.03 1.70 2.64
CA GLY A 173 -13.52 1.59 1.29
C GLY A 173 -12.68 0.36 1.03
N MET A 174 -12.41 0.13 -0.24
CA MET A 174 -11.50 -0.90 -0.71
C MET A 174 -10.53 -0.29 -1.73
N ALA A 175 -9.30 -0.78 -1.72
CA ALA A 175 -8.28 -0.36 -2.68
C ALA A 175 -7.45 -1.56 -3.13
N TYR A 176 -6.90 -1.47 -4.32
CA TYR A 176 -5.96 -2.42 -4.88
C TYR A 176 -4.68 -1.71 -5.27
N GLU A 177 -3.55 -2.26 -4.82
CA GLU A 177 -2.23 -1.78 -5.16
C GLU A 177 -1.54 -2.75 -6.08
N TRP A 178 -0.94 -2.20 -7.13
CA TRP A 178 -0.09 -2.90 -8.06
C TRP A 178 1.32 -2.32 -7.97
N GLY A 179 2.25 -3.06 -7.36
CA GLY A 179 3.67 -2.72 -7.28
C GLY A 179 4.39 -2.94 -8.60
N PHE A 180 5.32 -2.04 -8.91
CA PHE A 180 6.13 -2.05 -10.12
C PHE A 180 7.60 -2.38 -9.86
N VAL A 181 8.06 -2.23 -8.62
CA VAL A 181 9.45 -2.46 -8.21
C VAL A 181 9.68 -3.94 -7.92
N ASN A 182 10.84 -4.46 -8.33
CA ASN A 182 11.26 -5.81 -7.98
C ASN A 182 11.71 -5.85 -6.52
N LEU A 183 11.13 -6.76 -5.74
CA LEU A 183 11.44 -6.92 -4.32
C LEU A 183 12.76 -7.65 -4.08
N LEU A 184 13.25 -8.42 -5.05
CA LEU A 184 14.55 -9.12 -4.97
C LEU A 184 15.65 -8.26 -5.59
N LYS A 185 16.85 -8.30 -4.98
CA LYS A 185 18.09 -7.77 -5.54
C LYS A 185 18.81 -8.88 -6.30
N ASP A 186 19.52 -8.51 -7.36
CA ASP A 186 20.51 -9.35 -8.04
C ASP A 186 20.01 -10.70 -8.63
N TYR A 187 18.71 -10.78 -8.96
CA TYR A 187 18.14 -11.88 -9.75
C TYR A 187 17.72 -11.41 -11.14
N ASP A 188 18.60 -11.58 -12.13
CA ASP A 188 18.42 -11.08 -13.51
C ASP A 188 17.22 -11.65 -14.27
N ASN A 189 16.64 -12.77 -13.82
CA ASN A 189 15.62 -13.51 -14.54
C ASN A 189 14.31 -13.73 -13.77
N ILE A 190 14.17 -13.17 -12.56
CA ILE A 190 12.98 -13.32 -11.71
C ILE A 190 12.57 -11.95 -11.18
N SER A 191 11.37 -11.51 -11.58
CA SER A 191 10.73 -10.32 -11.03
C SER A 191 9.67 -10.72 -10.01
N VAL A 192 9.80 -10.23 -8.78
CA VAL A 192 8.82 -10.38 -7.71
C VAL A 192 8.23 -9.01 -7.38
N LYS A 193 6.92 -8.84 -7.53
CA LYS A 193 6.24 -7.55 -7.32
C LYS A 193 5.10 -7.68 -6.32
N ASN A 194 4.90 -6.66 -5.48
CA ASN A 194 3.79 -6.61 -4.53
C ASN A 194 2.44 -6.41 -5.24
N LYS A 195 1.42 -7.09 -4.72
CA LYS A 195 0.00 -6.81 -4.95
C LYS A 195 -0.69 -6.78 -3.60
N ASN A 196 -1.64 -5.88 -3.42
CA ASN A 196 -2.31 -5.76 -2.13
C ASN A 196 -3.76 -5.32 -2.32
N LEU A 197 -4.69 -6.13 -1.83
CA LEU A 197 -6.09 -5.73 -1.68
C LEU A 197 -6.28 -5.20 -0.26
N MET A 198 -6.81 -3.99 -0.15
CA MET A 198 -7.01 -3.28 1.11
C MET A 198 -8.49 -3.12 1.36
N ILE A 199 -8.90 -3.30 2.61
CA ILE A 199 -10.23 -2.96 3.10
C ILE A 199 -10.03 -2.01 4.27
N SER A 200 -10.62 -0.83 4.20
CA SER A 200 -10.36 0.29 5.11
C SER A 200 -11.63 0.80 5.75
N LEU A 201 -11.53 1.13 7.03
CA LEU A 201 -12.46 1.98 7.76
C LEU A 201 -11.76 3.30 8.08
N GLY A 202 -12.53 4.37 8.23
CA GLY A 202 -11.95 5.68 8.51
C GLY A 202 -12.90 6.70 9.09
N TYR A 203 -12.31 7.80 9.52
CA TYR A 203 -13.01 8.98 10.02
C TYR A 203 -12.39 10.23 9.41
N ASN A 204 -13.23 11.11 8.87
CA ASN A 204 -12.87 12.43 8.37
C ASN A 204 -13.26 13.49 9.40
N PHE A 205 -12.34 14.41 9.69
CA PHE A 205 -12.49 15.49 10.66
C PHE A 205 -13.16 16.72 10.06
#